data_AF-D0LGN9-F1
#
_entry.id   AF-D0LGN9-F1
#
_cell.length_a   1.000
_cell.length_b   1.000
_cell.length_c   1.000
_cell.angle_alpha   90.00
_cell.angle_beta   90.00
_cell.angle_gamma   90.00
#
_symmetry.space_group_name_H-M   'P 1'
#
loop_
_entity.id
_entity.type
_entity.pdbx_description
1 polymer ?
#
loop_
_entity_poly.entity_id
_entity_poly.type
_entity_poly.pdbx_seq_one_letter_code
_entity_poly.pdbx_strand_id
1 'polypeptide(L)'
;MSDSATPHPEPHTVPPPEIEAQFSDLHDGSLGADEARALESHLQGCDACRAAYDEFCSAVDALAGMHKMSAPQHFEREVEETIRRRSGGRFFGRKAFGERVPFELIAVVVLVFGLVIFFAIRSSQTGSLRYEQPSEEPAIDPAAADVLLPRM
;
A
#
# COMPACT_ATOMS: atom_id res chain seq x y z
N MET A 1 17.29 -20.01 41.56
CA MET A 1 17.29 -21.08 40.54
C MET A 1 15.86 -21.56 40.46
N SER A 2 15.08 -20.93 39.59
CA SER A 2 13.65 -21.19 39.44
C SER A 2 13.48 -22.29 38.41
N ASP A 3 12.92 -23.41 38.85
CA ASP A 3 12.41 -24.47 37.99
C ASP A 3 11.29 -23.92 37.11
N SER A 4 11.62 -23.59 35.87
CA SER A 4 10.67 -23.41 34.79
C SER A 4 10.13 -24.79 34.42
N ALA A 5 9.09 -25.21 35.14
CA ALA A 5 8.28 -26.36 34.81
C ALA A 5 7.67 -26.16 33.41
N THR A 6 8.20 -26.91 32.45
CA THR A 6 7.64 -27.10 31.12
C THR A 6 6.24 -27.69 31.27
N PRO A 7 5.15 -27.06 30.80
CA PRO A 7 3.86 -27.70 30.79
C PRO A 7 3.88 -28.86 29.79
N HIS A 8 3.64 -30.07 30.29
CA HIS A 8 3.37 -31.26 29.50
C HIS A 8 2.12 -31.03 28.62
N PRO A 9 2.10 -31.49 27.36
CA PRO A 9 0.92 -31.40 26.52
C PRO A 9 -0.12 -32.43 26.97
N GLU A 10 -1.20 -31.97 27.58
CA GLU A 10 -2.45 -32.74 27.67
C GLU A 10 -3.01 -32.97 26.26
N PRO A 11 -3.75 -34.06 25.98
CA PRO A 11 -4.36 -34.27 24.67
C PRO A 11 -5.41 -33.17 24.41
N HIS A 12 -5.00 -32.10 23.71
CA HIS A 12 -5.85 -30.95 23.43
C HIS A 12 -7.00 -31.39 22.52
N THR A 13 -8.19 -31.51 23.09
CA THR A 13 -9.46 -31.74 22.37
C THR A 13 -10.01 -30.45 21.74
N VAL A 14 -9.37 -29.32 22.01
CA VAL A 14 -9.77 -27.98 21.58
C VAL A 14 -8.59 -27.35 20.83
N PRO A 15 -8.80 -26.76 19.64
CA PRO A 15 -7.74 -26.08 18.90
C PRO A 15 -7.20 -24.90 19.71
N PRO A 16 -5.91 -24.53 19.53
CA PRO A 16 -5.39 -23.29 20.08
C PRO A 16 -6.19 -22.08 19.57
N PRO A 17 -6.45 -21.05 20.40
CA PRO A 17 -7.27 -19.90 20.02
C PRO A 17 -6.68 -19.09 18.86
N GLU A 18 -5.35 -19.14 18.68
CA GLU A 18 -4.65 -18.50 17.58
C GLU A 18 -4.97 -19.15 16.23
N ILE A 19 -5.15 -20.47 16.22
CA ILE A 19 -5.50 -21.25 15.02
C ILE A 19 -6.97 -21.04 14.67
N GLU A 20 -7.85 -21.03 15.68
CA GLU A 20 -9.29 -20.78 15.49
C GLU A 20 -9.58 -19.39 14.91
N ALA A 21 -8.83 -18.36 15.36
CA ALA A 21 -8.95 -17.00 14.83
C ALA A 21 -8.68 -16.92 13.32
N GLN A 22 -7.86 -17.81 12.78
CA GLN A 22 -7.50 -17.86 11.36
C GLN A 22 -8.51 -18.61 10.49
N PHE A 23 -9.49 -19.32 11.07
CA PHE A 23 -10.46 -20.11 10.30
C PHE A 23 -11.33 -19.26 9.39
N SER A 24 -11.82 -18.11 9.88
CA SER A 24 -12.64 -17.19 9.07
C SER A 24 -11.83 -16.63 7.91
N ASP A 25 -10.60 -16.20 8.17
CA ASP A 25 -9.73 -15.62 7.14
C ASP A 25 -9.31 -16.66 6.09
N LEU A 26 -9.11 -17.92 6.50
CA LEU A 26 -8.84 -19.03 5.58
C LEU A 26 -10.06 -19.32 4.70
N HIS A 27 -11.26 -19.38 5.31
CA HIS A 27 -12.50 -19.65 4.61
C HIS A 27 -12.86 -18.54 3.60
N ASP A 28 -12.63 -17.28 3.98
CA ASP A 28 -12.90 -16.12 3.12
C ASP A 28 -11.79 -15.84 2.09
N GLY A 29 -10.66 -16.55 2.20
CA GLY A 29 -9.49 -16.38 1.32
C GLY A 29 -8.76 -15.04 1.52
N SER A 30 -8.90 -14.40 2.69
CA SER A 30 -8.21 -13.16 3.06
C SER A 30 -6.80 -13.41 3.62
N LEU A 31 -6.51 -14.66 3.99
CA LEU A 31 -5.22 -15.09 4.53
C LEU A 31 -4.09 -15.02 3.48
N GLY A 32 -2.88 -14.64 3.89
CA GLY A 32 -1.73 -14.58 3.00
C GLY A 32 -1.36 -15.97 2.45
N ALA A 33 -0.86 -16.06 1.22
CA ALA A 33 -0.62 -17.35 0.55
C ALA A 33 0.38 -18.28 1.28
N ASP A 34 1.32 -17.74 2.04
CA ASP A 34 2.25 -18.52 2.86
C ASP A 34 1.60 -19.03 4.15
N GLU A 35 0.82 -18.17 4.80
CA GLU A 35 0.11 -18.46 6.04
C GLU A 35 -1.03 -19.47 5.80
N ALA A 36 -1.75 -19.35 4.68
CA ALA A 36 -2.80 -20.28 4.27
C ALA A 36 -2.23 -21.69 4.11
N ARG A 37 -1.10 -21.84 3.40
CA ARG A 37 -0.40 -23.12 3.25
C ARG A 37 0.09 -23.69 4.58
N ALA A 38 0.58 -22.84 5.49
CA ALA A 38 1.02 -23.28 6.80
C ALA A 38 -0.16 -23.82 7.63
N LEU A 39 -1.30 -23.13 7.59
CA LEU A 39 -2.51 -23.54 8.29
C LEU A 39 -3.13 -24.81 7.68
N GLU A 40 -3.21 -24.91 6.35
CA GLU A 40 -3.65 -26.11 5.65
C GLU A 40 -2.78 -27.33 6.01
N SER A 41 -1.45 -27.15 6.03
CA SER A 41 -0.51 -28.18 6.47
C SER A 41 -0.76 -28.59 7.92
N HIS A 42 -1.06 -27.62 8.80
CA HIS A 42 -1.43 -27.90 10.20
C HIS A 42 -2.75 -28.70 10.30
N LEU A 43 -3.78 -28.35 9.53
CA LEU A 43 -5.06 -29.09 9.48
C LEU A 43 -4.89 -30.52 8.94
N GLN A 44 -3.91 -30.75 8.06
CA GLN A 44 -3.54 -32.10 7.63
C GLN A 44 -2.84 -32.91 8.72
N GLY A 45 -2.10 -32.26 9.62
CA GLY A 45 -1.36 -32.91 10.71
C GLY A 45 -2.10 -33.03 12.04
N CYS A 46 -3.19 -32.30 12.26
CA CYS A 46 -3.92 -32.26 13.53
C CYS A 46 -5.42 -32.56 13.36
N ASP A 47 -5.86 -33.72 13.83
CA ASP A 47 -7.26 -34.16 13.73
C ASP A 47 -8.22 -33.27 14.54
N ALA A 48 -7.79 -32.75 15.70
CA ALA A 48 -8.60 -31.86 16.53
C ALA A 48 -8.87 -30.51 15.82
N CYS A 49 -7.85 -29.91 15.22
CA CYS A 49 -8.00 -28.66 14.46
C CYS A 49 -8.83 -28.87 13.20
N ARG A 50 -8.71 -30.03 12.53
CA ARG A 50 -9.56 -30.37 11.38
C ARG A 50 -11.02 -30.49 11.77
N ALA A 51 -11.33 -31.24 12.83
CA ALA A 51 -12.70 -31.39 13.31
C ALA A 51 -13.34 -30.03 13.67
N ALA A 52 -12.58 -29.15 14.32
CA ALA A 52 -13.05 -27.80 14.64
C ALA A 52 -13.28 -26.93 13.39
N TYR A 53 -12.41 -27.03 12.39
CA TYR A 53 -12.58 -26.31 11.11
C TYR A 53 -13.79 -26.83 10.33
N ASP A 54 -14.03 -28.14 10.33
CA ASP A 54 -15.21 -28.75 9.68
C ASP A 54 -16.51 -28.32 10.38
N GLU A 55 -16.52 -28.25 11.71
CA GLU A 55 -17.66 -27.73 12.49
C GLU A 55 -17.93 -26.25 12.16
N PHE A 56 -16.87 -25.43 12.09
CA PHE A 56 -16.95 -24.04 11.66
C PHE A 56 -17.56 -23.92 10.25
N CYS A 57 -17.04 -24.67 9.27
CA CYS A 57 -17.57 -24.65 7.90
C CYS A 57 -19.05 -25.06 7.86
N SER A 58 -19.43 -26.08 8.62
CA SER A 58 -20.83 -26.54 8.70
C SER A 58 -21.76 -25.45 9.25
N ALA A 59 -21.33 -24.71 10.27
CA ALA A 59 -22.10 -23.60 10.83
C ALA A 59 -22.25 -22.44 9.82
N VAL A 60 -21.17 -22.10 9.10
CA VAL A 60 -21.19 -21.06 8.06
C VAL A 60 -22.12 -21.44 6.92
N ASP A 61 -22.06 -22.69 6.44
CA ASP A 61 -22.92 -23.19 5.37
C ASP A 61 -24.40 -23.18 5.77
N ALA A 62 -24.71 -23.56 7.01
CA ALA A 62 -26.08 -23.50 7.54
C ALA A 62 -26.64 -22.06 7.53
N LEU A 63 -25.79 -21.07 7.81
CA LEU A 63 -26.16 -19.66 7.76
C LEU A 63 -26.27 -19.14 6.33
N ALA A 64 -25.37 -19.57 5.44
CA ALA A 64 -25.39 -19.20 4.02
C ALA A 64 -26.63 -19.71 3.27
N GLY A 65 -27.20 -20.83 3.74
CA GLY A 65 -28.44 -21.42 3.25
C GLY A 65 -29.72 -20.72 3.71
N MET A 66 -29.64 -19.75 4.64
CA MET A 66 -30.80 -18.96 5.03
C MET A 66 -31.35 -18.15 3.85
N HIS A 67 -32.66 -17.91 3.88
CA HIS A 67 -33.40 -17.30 2.79
C HIS A 67 -32.74 -16.01 2.30
N LYS A 68 -32.15 -16.05 1.10
CA LYS A 68 -31.58 -14.88 0.44
C LYS A 68 -32.72 -13.91 0.12
N MET A 69 -32.91 -12.92 0.98
CA MET A 69 -33.91 -11.88 0.78
C MET A 69 -33.52 -11.09 -0.47
N SER A 70 -34.41 -11.06 -1.45
CA SER A 70 -34.23 -10.23 -2.64
C SER A 70 -34.07 -8.77 -2.22
N ALA A 71 -33.06 -8.10 -2.75
CA ALA A 71 -32.87 -6.68 -2.52
C ALA A 71 -34.12 -5.91 -2.99
N PRO A 72 -34.61 -4.92 -2.23
CA PRO A 72 -35.71 -4.05 -2.66
C PRO A 72 -35.45 -3.44 -4.03
N GLN A 73 -36.50 -3.19 -4.83
CA GLN A 73 -36.40 -2.68 -6.21
C GLN A 73 -35.65 -1.33 -6.34
N HIS A 74 -35.43 -0.62 -5.23
CA HIS A 74 -34.74 0.68 -5.19
C HIS A 74 -33.46 0.67 -4.36
N PHE A 75 -33.00 -0.50 -3.91
CA PHE A 75 -31.84 -0.64 -3.04
C PHE A 75 -30.57 -0.01 -3.63
N GLU A 76 -30.30 -0.23 -4.92
CA GLU A 76 -29.15 0.36 -5.60
C GLU A 76 -29.18 1.89 -5.58
N ARG A 77 -30.34 2.49 -5.89
CA ARG A 77 -30.52 3.95 -5.89
C ARG A 77 -30.33 4.54 -4.50
N GLU A 78 -30.86 3.88 -3.47
CA GLU A 78 -30.75 4.34 -2.08
C GLU A 78 -29.32 4.24 -1.56
N VAL A 79 -28.58 3.19 -1.92
CA VAL A 79 -27.17 3.03 -1.59
C VAL A 79 -26.33 4.11 -2.27
N GLU A 80 -26.56 4.37 -3.56
CA GLU A 80 -25.86 5.43 -4.29
C GLU A 80 -26.15 6.82 -3.72
N GLU A 81 -27.40 7.14 -3.40
CA GLU A 81 -27.76 8.41 -2.76
C GLU A 81 -27.13 8.55 -1.38
N THR A 82 -27.11 7.48 -0.59
CA THR A 82 -26.52 7.46 0.75
C THR A 82 -25.02 7.66 0.70
N ILE A 83 -24.32 6.95 -0.18
CA ILE A 83 -22.87 7.11 -0.33
C ILE A 83 -22.55 8.49 -0.90
N ARG A 84 -23.32 9.00 -1.86
CA ARG A 84 -23.13 10.36 -2.42
C ARG A 84 -23.31 11.43 -1.34
N ARG A 85 -24.34 11.30 -0.48
CA ARG A 85 -24.59 12.19 0.65
C ARG A 85 -23.46 12.16 1.68
N ARG A 86 -22.94 10.97 2.02
CA ARG A 86 -21.84 10.83 3.00
C ARG A 86 -20.46 11.21 2.43
N SER A 87 -20.20 10.91 1.17
CA SER A 87 -18.89 11.14 0.54
C SER A 87 -18.75 12.54 -0.07
N GLY A 88 -19.79 13.36 -0.06
CA GLY A 88 -19.80 14.69 -0.69
C GLY A 88 -19.49 14.63 -2.19
N GLY A 89 -19.77 13.50 -2.85
CA GLY A 89 -19.42 13.26 -4.25
C GLY A 89 -17.95 12.87 -4.51
N ARG A 90 -17.10 12.72 -3.48
CA ARG A 90 -15.66 12.42 -3.66
C ARG A 90 -15.39 11.01 -4.19
N PHE A 91 -16.23 10.03 -3.86
CA PHE A 91 -16.03 8.62 -4.26
C PHE A 91 -16.58 8.30 -5.65
N PHE A 92 -17.74 8.87 -6.02
CA PHE A 92 -18.36 8.65 -7.34
C PHE A 92 -18.07 9.75 -8.36
N GLY A 93 -17.45 10.86 -7.95
CA GLY A 93 -17.03 11.96 -8.83
C GLY A 93 -15.86 11.63 -9.77
N ARG A 94 -15.17 10.49 -9.60
CA ARG A 94 -14.06 10.08 -10.49
C ARG A 94 -14.53 9.44 -11.80
N LYS A 95 -15.78 8.96 -11.92
CA LYS A 95 -16.31 8.56 -13.24
C LYS A 95 -16.66 9.74 -14.14
N ALA A 96 -16.72 10.98 -13.62
CA ALA A 96 -16.84 12.18 -14.46
C ALA A 96 -15.50 12.67 -15.05
N PHE A 97 -14.35 12.17 -14.55
CA PHE A 97 -13.02 12.60 -15.01
C PHE A 97 -12.23 11.51 -15.76
N GLY A 98 -12.72 10.27 -15.83
CA GLY A 98 -11.99 9.15 -16.45
C GLY A 98 -12.29 8.91 -17.94
N GLU A 99 -13.47 9.28 -18.43
CA GLU A 99 -13.93 8.80 -19.74
C GLU A 99 -13.94 9.89 -20.84
N ARG A 100 -13.72 11.17 -20.48
CA ARG A 100 -13.77 12.29 -21.44
C ARG A 100 -12.86 13.46 -21.07
N VAL A 101 -11.63 13.22 -20.60
CA VAL A 101 -10.61 14.25 -20.82
C VAL A 101 -10.08 13.98 -22.22
N PRO A 102 -10.59 14.65 -23.28
CA PRO A 102 -10.08 14.42 -24.62
C PRO A 102 -8.58 14.67 -24.58
N PHE A 103 -7.79 13.78 -25.17
CA PHE A 103 -6.34 13.93 -25.25
C PHE A 103 -5.91 15.31 -25.76
N GLU A 104 -6.78 15.97 -26.53
CA GLU A 104 -6.67 17.37 -26.94
C GLU A 104 -6.43 18.35 -25.78
N LEU A 105 -7.17 18.20 -24.67
CA LEU A 105 -7.08 19.11 -23.52
C LEU A 105 -5.75 18.91 -22.77
N ILE A 106 -5.30 17.66 -22.66
CA ILE A 106 -3.98 17.34 -22.10
C ILE A 106 -2.87 17.89 -23.01
N ALA A 107 -2.99 17.72 -24.33
CA ALA A 107 -2.04 18.24 -25.30
C ALA A 107 -1.94 19.77 -25.24
N VAL A 108 -3.08 20.48 -25.12
CA VAL A 108 -3.12 21.94 -24.94
C VAL A 108 -2.45 22.35 -23.63
N VAL A 109 -2.73 21.67 -22.51
CA VAL A 109 -2.10 21.99 -21.22
C VAL A 109 -0.59 21.79 -21.29
N VAL A 110 -0.12 20.68 -21.85
CA VAL A 110 1.32 20.40 -22.02
C VAL A 110 1.96 21.43 -22.94
N LEU A 111 1.29 21.81 -24.04
CA LEU A 111 1.78 22.82 -24.98
C LEU A 111 1.89 24.20 -24.31
N VAL A 112 0.86 24.62 -23.57
CA VAL A 112 0.86 25.90 -22.83
C VAL A 112 1.96 25.89 -21.77
N PHE A 113 2.09 24.80 -21.01
CA PHE A 113 3.12 24.69 -19.98
C PHE A 113 4.54 24.71 -20.58
N GLY A 114 4.74 24.00 -21.69
CA GLY A 114 5.98 24.03 -22.46
C GLY A 114 6.29 25.41 -23.03
N LEU A 115 5.27 26.14 -23.53
CA LEU A 115 5.41 27.52 -23.97
C LEU A 115 5.79 28.45 -22.81
N VAL A 116 5.17 28.30 -21.65
CA VAL A 116 5.50 29.10 -20.46
C VAL A 116 6.94 28.85 -20.03
N ILE A 117 7.38 27.58 -19.96
CA ILE A 117 8.77 27.24 -19.64
C ILE A 117 9.73 27.78 -20.70
N PHE A 118 9.42 27.57 -21.98
CA PHE A 118 10.23 28.07 -23.09
C PHE A 118 10.33 29.59 -23.05
N PHE A 119 9.23 30.29 -22.78
CA PHE A 119 9.21 31.74 -22.67
C PHE A 119 9.93 32.21 -21.41
N ALA A 120 9.82 31.51 -20.29
CA ALA A 120 10.58 31.79 -19.08
C ALA A 120 12.09 31.68 -19.35
N ILE A 121 12.55 30.59 -19.97
CA ILE A 121 13.95 30.40 -20.37
C ILE A 121 14.38 31.48 -21.38
N ARG A 122 13.57 31.75 -22.40
CA ARG A 122 13.89 32.74 -23.43
C ARG A 122 13.89 34.18 -22.90
N SER A 123 12.97 34.50 -21.98
CA SER A 123 12.89 35.78 -21.29
C SER A 123 13.99 35.94 -20.24
N SER A 124 14.54 34.83 -19.74
CA SER A 124 15.68 34.81 -18.82
C SER A 124 17.03 35.19 -19.45
N GLN A 125 17.03 35.88 -20.60
CA GLN A 125 18.21 36.62 -21.10
C GLN A 125 18.68 37.74 -20.14
N THR A 126 18.02 37.95 -18.99
CA THR A 126 18.59 38.72 -17.88
C THR A 126 18.29 38.03 -16.56
N GLY A 127 19.20 37.16 -16.12
CA GLY A 127 19.12 36.49 -14.83
C GLY A 127 20.35 35.63 -14.63
N SER A 128 21.49 36.30 -14.43
CA SER A 128 22.81 35.71 -14.26
C SER A 128 22.78 34.41 -13.44
N LEU A 129 22.98 33.28 -14.12
CA LEU A 129 23.79 32.23 -13.53
C LEU A 129 25.16 32.86 -13.33
N ARG A 130 25.36 33.52 -12.18
CA ARG A 130 26.70 33.80 -11.69
C ARG A 130 27.31 32.41 -11.53
N TYR A 131 28.08 32.01 -12.51
CA TYR A 131 29.15 31.07 -12.26
C TYR A 131 30.06 31.84 -11.32
N GLU A 132 29.84 31.67 -10.01
CA GLU A 132 30.78 32.10 -9.00
C GLU A 132 32.01 31.24 -9.26
N GLN A 133 32.86 31.71 -10.16
CA GLN A 133 34.17 31.16 -10.42
C GLN A 133 34.88 31.28 -9.08
N PRO A 134 35.17 30.17 -8.37
CA PRO A 134 36.04 30.26 -7.22
C PRO A 134 37.41 30.52 -7.81
N SER A 135 37.73 31.79 -8.03
CA SER A 135 39.09 32.29 -8.18
C SER A 135 39.73 32.25 -6.80
N GLU A 136 39.75 31.08 -6.19
CA GLU A 136 40.64 30.77 -5.10
C GLU A 136 41.79 30.02 -5.76
N GLU A 137 42.70 30.80 -6.38
CA GLU A 137 44.08 30.34 -6.45
C GLU A 137 44.42 29.88 -5.02
N PRO A 138 44.72 28.58 -4.80
CA PRO A 138 45.04 28.13 -3.46
C PRO A 138 46.22 28.96 -3.00
N ALA A 139 46.02 29.74 -1.94
CA ALA A 139 47.07 30.50 -1.31
C ALA A 139 48.16 29.50 -0.91
N ILE A 140 49.27 29.50 -1.66
CA ILE A 140 50.42 28.68 -1.34
C ILE A 140 50.91 29.16 0.02
N ASP A 141 50.80 28.30 1.02
CA ASP A 141 51.38 28.54 2.35
C ASP A 141 52.84 28.97 2.15
N PRO A 142 53.31 30.09 2.75
CA PRO A 142 54.69 30.53 2.58
C PRO A 142 55.72 29.46 2.97
N ALA A 143 55.36 28.47 3.80
CA ALA A 143 56.22 27.33 4.10
C ALA A 143 56.38 26.33 2.93
N ALA A 144 55.44 26.31 1.98
CA ALA A 144 55.47 25.45 0.79
C ALA A 144 56.12 26.12 -0.43
N ALA A 145 56.28 27.45 -0.41
CA ALA A 145 56.93 28.21 -1.49
C ALA A 145 58.40 27.80 -1.69
N ASP A 146 59.09 27.47 -0.59
CA ASP A 146 60.50 27.05 -0.59
C ASP A 146 60.73 25.66 -1.23
N VAL A 147 59.68 24.85 -1.37
CA VAL A 147 59.74 23.50 -1.94
C VAL A 147 59.50 23.51 -3.46
N LEU A 148 58.69 24.45 -3.96
CA LEU A 148 58.25 24.48 -5.36
C LEU A 148 59.17 25.31 -6.28
N LEU A 149 59.94 26.25 -5.74
CA LEU A 149 60.89 27.05 -6.50
C LEU A 149 62.33 26.65 -6.13
N PRO A 150 62.98 25.73 -6.88
CA PRO A 150 64.38 25.41 -6.63
C PRO A 150 65.22 26.68 -6.85
N ARG A 151 65.86 27.16 -5.78
CA ARG A 151 66.84 28.26 -5.85
C ARG A 151 67.93 27.89 -6.86
N MET A 152 67.93 28.55 -8.02
CA MET A 152 69.10 28.69 -8.88
C MET A 152 69.76 30.04 -8.62
#